data_AF-A0A9Q3K6M9-F1
#
_entry.id   AF-A0A9Q3K6M9-F1
#
_cell.length_a   1.000
_cell.length_b   1.000
_cell.length_c   1.000
_cell.angle_alpha   90.00
_cell.angle_beta   90.00
_cell.angle_gamma   90.00
#
_symmetry.space_group_name_H-M   'P 1'
#
loop_
_entity.id
_entity.type
_entity.pdbx_description
1 polymer ?
#
loop_
_entity_poly.entity_id
_entity_poly.type
_entity_poly.pdbx_seq_one_letter_code
_entity_poly.pdbx_strand_id
1 'polypeptide(L)'
;MRIDHGKHDWSWWKSEVITKWANNSWRFKMENAFESAIFNSDKDKPLTWFFWQKDRFSDLHPDMSDTIINIKILRKCGGELEHAIKSRCEELCSTEDYINTMEDIITRTRIGKTCTRISIESKM
;
A
#
# COMPACT_ATOMS: atom_id res chain seq x y z
N MET A 1 -0.38 8.09 -45.43
CA MET A 1 -0.48 9.04 -44.31
C MET A 1 -0.07 8.28 -43.06
N ARG A 2 1.06 8.64 -42.44
CA ARG A 2 1.40 8.11 -41.11
C ARG A 2 0.47 8.81 -40.14
N ILE A 3 -0.35 8.05 -39.43
CA ILE A 3 -1.15 8.59 -38.32
C ILE A 3 -0.11 9.02 -37.30
N ASP A 4 0.06 10.34 -37.18
CA ASP A 4 0.89 10.93 -36.17
C ASP A 4 0.20 10.60 -34.85
N HIS A 5 0.68 9.55 -34.16
CA HIS A 5 0.24 9.24 -32.81
C HIS A 5 0.82 10.35 -31.94
N GLY A 6 0.12 11.49 -31.94
CA GLY A 6 0.44 12.65 -31.13
C GLY A 6 0.80 12.16 -29.73
N LYS A 7 1.93 12.63 -29.20
CA LYS A 7 2.52 12.15 -27.94
C LYS A 7 1.47 12.13 -26.82
N HIS A 8 0.78 11.02 -26.68
CA HIS A 8 -0.19 10.82 -25.62
C HIS A 8 0.57 10.62 -24.32
N ASP A 9 0.10 11.29 -23.27
CA ASP A 9 0.69 11.17 -21.94
C ASP A 9 0.54 9.73 -21.41
N TRP A 10 1.42 9.32 -20.50
CA TRP A 10 1.43 7.98 -19.93
C TRP A 10 0.08 7.60 -19.30
N SER A 11 -0.59 8.56 -18.68
CA SER A 11 -1.94 8.38 -18.11
C SER A 11 -2.96 7.92 -19.14
N TRP A 12 -2.87 8.43 -20.38
CA TRP A 12 -3.75 8.04 -21.48
C TRP A 12 -3.44 6.61 -21.93
N TRP A 13 -2.16 6.28 -22.12
CA TRP A 13 -1.74 4.92 -22.47
C TRP A 13 -2.14 3.90 -21.41
N LYS A 14 -1.99 4.26 -20.12
CA LYS A 14 -2.41 3.43 -18.99
C LYS A 14 -3.92 3.16 -19.04
N SER A 15 -4.72 4.20 -19.30
CA SER A 15 -6.17 4.06 -19.46
C SER A 15 -6.57 3.17 -20.65
N GLU A 16 -5.91 3.31 -21.80
CA GLU A 16 -6.16 2.46 -22.98
C GLU A 16 -5.78 1.00 -22.75
N VAL A 17 -4.65 0.75 -22.08
CA VAL A 17 -4.20 -0.60 -21.73
C VAL A 17 -5.18 -1.25 -20.76
N ILE A 18 -5.62 -0.52 -19.73
CA ILE A 18 -6.65 -1.00 -18.80
C ILE A 18 -7.95 -1.25 -19.58
N THR A 19 -8.40 -0.34 -20.42
CA THR A 19 -9.66 -0.50 -21.18
C THR A 19 -9.64 -1.73 -22.10
N LYS A 20 -8.51 -2.02 -22.76
CA LYS A 20 -8.39 -3.17 -23.67
C LYS A 20 -8.16 -4.50 -22.96
N TRP A 21 -7.42 -4.51 -21.85
CA TRP A 21 -6.90 -5.75 -21.26
C TRP A 21 -7.39 -6.02 -19.83
N ALA A 22 -7.94 -5.03 -19.13
CA ALA A 22 -8.55 -5.19 -17.81
C ALA A 22 -9.95 -5.80 -17.93
N ASN A 23 -9.99 -7.10 -18.23
CA ASN A 23 -11.21 -7.89 -18.06
C ASN A 23 -11.56 -8.06 -16.57
N ASN A 24 -12.79 -8.48 -16.29
CA ASN A 24 -13.28 -8.68 -14.92
C ASN A 24 -12.38 -9.62 -14.10
N SER A 25 -11.72 -10.60 -14.74
CA SER A 25 -10.78 -11.49 -14.06
C SER A 25 -9.49 -10.79 -13.61
N TRP A 26 -8.99 -9.80 -14.36
CA TRP A 26 -7.86 -8.99 -13.93
C TRP A 26 -8.23 -8.09 -12.75
N ARG A 27 -9.40 -7.44 -12.80
CA ARG A 27 -9.91 -6.61 -11.70
C ARG A 27 -10.03 -7.41 -10.40
N PHE A 28 -10.66 -8.57 -10.49
CA PHE A 28 -10.80 -9.49 -9.36
C PHE A 28 -9.44 -9.97 -8.81
N LYS A 29 -8.45 -10.21 -9.67
CA LYS A 29 -7.09 -10.57 -9.22
C LYS A 29 -6.41 -9.42 -8.47
N MET A 30 -6.54 -8.19 -8.95
CA MET A 30 -5.95 -7.02 -8.29
C MET A 30 -6.63 -6.73 -6.94
N GLU A 31 -7.97 -6.84 -6.89
CA GLU A 31 -8.74 -6.74 -5.64
C GLU A 31 -8.31 -7.80 -4.63
N ASN A 32 -8.25 -9.08 -5.02
CA ASN A 32 -7.76 -10.15 -4.15
C ASN A 32 -6.31 -9.95 -3.72
N ALA A 33 -5.45 -9.45 -4.60
CA ALA A 33 -4.06 -9.17 -4.30
C ALA A 33 -3.90 -8.02 -3.28
N PHE A 34 -4.80 -7.04 -3.31
CA PHE A 34 -4.89 -6.01 -2.27
C PHE A 34 -5.50 -6.57 -0.98
N GLU A 35 -6.53 -7.40 -1.09
CA GLU A 35 -7.22 -7.94 0.08
C GLU A 35 -6.31 -8.81 0.94
N SER A 36 -5.50 -9.65 0.29
CA SER A 36 -4.50 -10.52 0.91
C SER A 36 -3.20 -9.82 1.31
N ALA A 37 -2.96 -8.58 0.87
CA ALA A 37 -1.78 -7.83 1.24
C ALA A 37 -1.91 -7.28 2.67
N ILE A 38 -1.30 -7.99 3.62
CA ILE A 38 -1.14 -7.53 5.00
C ILE A 38 0.30 -7.01 5.16
N PHE A 39 0.46 -5.84 5.74
CA PHE A 39 1.79 -5.26 5.98
C PHE A 39 2.55 -6.06 7.04
N ASN A 40 3.81 -6.39 6.78
CA ASN A 40 4.69 -7.06 7.72
C ASN A 40 5.94 -6.21 8.00
N SER A 41 6.09 -5.71 9.22
CA SER A 41 7.22 -4.82 9.57
C SER A 41 8.61 -5.47 9.54
N ASP A 42 8.69 -6.80 9.58
CA ASP A 42 9.96 -7.55 9.51
C ASP A 42 10.41 -7.77 8.05
N LYS A 43 9.47 -7.76 7.09
CA LYS A 43 9.71 -8.11 5.68
C LYS A 43 9.57 -6.92 4.73
N ASP A 44 8.63 -6.03 5.03
CA ASP A 44 8.20 -4.96 4.14
C ASP A 44 8.81 -3.62 4.56
N LYS A 45 9.26 -2.86 3.56
CA LYS A 45 9.64 -1.45 3.75
C LYS A 45 8.39 -0.57 3.62
N PRO A 46 8.07 0.29 4.61
CA PRO A 46 6.85 1.10 4.60
C PRO A 46 6.65 1.91 3.31
N LEU A 47 7.66 2.67 2.89
CA LEU A 47 7.63 3.46 1.65
C LEU A 47 7.26 2.61 0.42
N THR A 48 8.01 1.54 0.17
CA THR A 48 7.83 0.69 -1.01
C THR A 48 6.48 -0.02 -0.99
N TRP A 49 6.11 -0.58 0.16
CA TRP A 49 4.86 -1.30 0.29
C TRP A 49 3.65 -0.38 0.13
N PHE A 50 3.69 0.81 0.73
CA PHE A 50 2.62 1.78 0.63
C PHE A 50 2.40 2.24 -0.82
N PHE A 51 3.48 2.59 -1.52
CA PHE A 51 3.38 2.98 -2.93
C PHE A 51 2.85 1.86 -3.82
N TRP A 52 3.27 0.61 -3.59
CA TRP A 52 2.71 -0.54 -4.32
C TRP A 52 1.22 -0.74 -4.07
N GLN A 53 0.74 -0.55 -2.85
CA GLN A 53 -0.71 -0.63 -2.60
C GLN A 53 -1.46 0.56 -3.20
N LYS A 54 -0.88 1.77 -3.16
CA LYS A 54 -1.46 2.96 -3.78
C LYS A 54 -1.58 2.81 -5.30
N ASP A 55 -0.54 2.32 -5.97
CA ASP A 55 -0.56 2.11 -7.43
C ASP A 55 -1.65 1.10 -7.83
N ARG A 56 -1.73 -0.06 -7.14
CA ARG A 56 -2.80 -1.05 -7.33
C ARG A 56 -4.20 -0.47 -7.16
N PHE A 57 -4.39 0.43 -6.18
CA PHE A 57 -5.68 1.07 -5.94
C PHE A 57 -6.02 2.12 -7.00
N SER A 58 -5.02 2.90 -7.42
CA SER A 58 -5.17 3.93 -8.46
C SER A 58 -5.56 3.33 -9.81
N ASP A 59 -5.10 2.10 -10.09
CA ASP A 59 -5.42 1.36 -11.31
C ASP A 59 -6.86 0.86 -11.34
N LEU A 60 -7.40 0.51 -10.18
CA LEU A 60 -8.77 0.02 -10.03
C LEU A 60 -9.79 1.15 -9.90
N HIS A 61 -9.40 2.22 -9.22
CA HIS A 61 -10.28 3.33 -8.84
C HIS A 61 -9.60 4.69 -9.10
N PRO A 62 -9.50 5.11 -10.36
CA PRO A 62 -8.85 6.38 -10.72
C PRO A 62 -9.55 7.61 -10.13
N ASP A 63 -10.85 7.50 -9.82
CA ASP A 63 -11.67 8.61 -9.29
C ASP A 63 -11.66 8.70 -7.75
N MET A 64 -10.92 7.82 -7.06
CA MET A 64 -10.90 7.78 -5.60
C MET A 64 -9.91 8.80 -5.04
N SER A 65 -10.30 9.52 -3.99
CA SER A 65 -9.40 10.49 -3.36
C SER A 65 -8.22 9.80 -2.67
N ASP A 66 -7.06 10.44 -2.73
CA ASP A 66 -5.84 9.97 -2.07
C ASP A 66 -6.03 9.73 -0.58
N THR A 67 -6.83 10.56 0.11
CA THR A 67 -7.18 10.37 1.52
C THR A 67 -7.90 9.06 1.77
N ILE A 68 -8.88 8.71 0.94
CA ILE A 68 -9.62 7.44 1.06
C ILE A 68 -8.70 6.26 0.78
N ILE A 69 -7.83 6.37 -0.23
CA ILE A 69 -6.84 5.35 -0.56
C ILE A 69 -5.90 5.12 0.63
N ASN A 70 -5.36 6.19 1.21
CA ASN A 70 -4.47 6.13 2.38
C ASN A 70 -5.16 5.41 3.56
N ILE A 71 -6.40 5.78 3.89
CA ILE A 71 -7.17 5.14 4.98
C ILE A 71 -7.37 3.64 4.71
N LYS A 72 -7.66 3.24 3.47
CA LYS A 72 -7.81 1.83 3.10
C LYS A 72 -6.50 1.05 3.25
N ILE A 73 -5.38 1.64 2.86
CA ILE A 73 -4.04 1.04 3.02
C ILE A 73 -3.69 0.90 4.51
N LEU A 74 -4.05 1.86 5.37
CA LEU A 74 -3.81 1.77 6.81
C LEU A 74 -4.55 0.62 7.47
N ARG A 75 -5.79 0.33 7.03
CA ARG A 75 -6.53 -0.85 7.52
C ARG A 75 -5.82 -2.18 7.25
N LYS A 76 -4.89 -2.21 6.29
CA LYS A 76 -4.08 -3.39 5.98
C LYS A 76 -2.83 -3.52 6.87
N CYS A 77 -2.49 -2.49 7.64
CA CYS A 77 -1.47 -2.57 8.68
C CYS A 77 -1.98 -3.32 9.92
N GLY A 78 -3.26 -3.15 10.25
CA GLY A 78 -3.97 -3.89 11.29
C GLY A 78 -3.49 -3.62 12.72
N GLY A 79 -4.37 -3.90 13.68
CA GLY A 79 -4.07 -3.98 15.11
C GLY A 79 -3.38 -2.74 15.69
N GLU A 80 -2.30 -2.97 16.43
CA GLU A 80 -1.53 -1.95 17.14
C GLU A 80 -0.88 -0.93 16.20
N LEU A 81 -0.45 -1.36 15.00
CA LEU A 81 0.21 -0.47 14.05
C LEU A 81 -0.78 0.53 13.43
N GLU A 82 -1.97 0.06 13.05
CA GLU A 82 -3.04 0.94 12.58
C GLU A 82 -3.43 1.97 13.65
N HIS A 83 -3.60 1.53 14.89
CA HIS A 83 -3.96 2.43 15.99
C HIS A 83 -2.84 3.46 16.27
N ALA A 84 -1.59 3.02 16.26
CA ALA A 84 -0.42 3.87 16.48
C ALA A 84 -0.23 4.92 15.38
N ILE A 85 -0.58 4.61 14.13
CA ILE A 85 -0.53 5.57 13.02
C ILE A 85 -1.69 6.57 13.13
N LYS A 86 -2.91 6.09 13.39
CA LYS A 86 -4.09 6.97 13.55
C LYS A 86 -3.98 7.93 14.72
N SER A 87 -3.30 7.55 15.80
CA SER A 87 -3.09 8.46 16.93
C SER A 87 -2.08 9.58 16.65
N ARG A 88 -1.29 9.45 15.58
CA ARG A 88 -0.24 10.41 15.18
C ARG A 88 -0.55 11.18 13.91
N CYS A 89 -1.47 10.71 13.07
CA CYS A 89 -1.93 11.40 11.87
C CYS A 89 -3.42 11.75 11.94
N GLU A 90 -3.74 13.01 11.67
CA GLU A 90 -5.12 13.48 11.51
C GLU A 90 -5.75 12.91 10.22
N GLU A 91 -7.09 12.93 10.13
CA GLU A 91 -7.85 12.34 9.01
C GLU A 91 -7.50 12.91 7.61
N LEU A 92 -6.77 14.03 7.55
CA LEU A 92 -6.38 14.73 6.33
C LEU A 92 -4.86 14.72 6.07
N CYS A 93 -4.10 13.87 6.77
CA CYS A 93 -2.66 13.73 6.54
C CYS A 93 -2.33 13.41 5.06
N SER A 94 -1.21 13.97 4.59
CA SER A 94 -0.71 13.64 3.25
C SER A 94 -0.21 12.19 3.20
N THR A 95 -0.07 11.62 1.99
CA THR A 95 0.54 10.30 1.82
C THR A 95 1.95 10.24 2.42
N GLU A 96 2.72 11.31 2.31
CA GLU A 96 4.07 11.39 2.90
C GLU A 96 4.03 11.36 4.42
N ASP A 97 3.11 12.09 5.05
CA ASP A 97 2.97 12.10 6.51
C ASP A 97 2.63 10.71 7.06
N TYR A 98 1.77 9.96 6.35
CA TYR A 98 1.45 8.58 6.71
C TYR A 98 2.68 7.67 6.62
N ILE A 99 3.47 7.78 5.56
CA ILE A 99 4.66 6.96 5.36
C ILE A 99 5.72 7.31 6.41
N ASN A 100 6.00 8.60 6.61
CA ASN A 100 6.95 9.07 7.61
C ASN A 100 6.57 8.60 9.01
N THR A 101 5.28 8.70 9.38
CA THR A 101 4.76 8.21 10.66
C THR A 101 4.92 6.70 10.79
N MET A 102 4.63 5.95 9.73
CA MET A 102 4.76 4.50 9.71
C MET A 102 6.24 4.06 9.88
N GLU A 103 7.16 4.71 9.16
CA GLU A 103 8.60 4.50 9.32
C GLU A 103 9.09 4.86 10.72
N ASP A 104 8.61 5.98 11.27
CA ASP A 104 8.97 6.42 12.62
C ASP A 104 8.53 5.40 13.67
N ILE A 105 7.31 4.89 13.59
CA ILE A 105 6.79 3.87 14.51
C ILE A 105 7.62 2.59 14.40
N ILE A 106 7.88 2.08 13.19
CA ILE A 106 8.62 0.82 13.01
C ILE A 106 10.10 0.94 13.45
N THR A 107 10.68 2.13 13.30
CA THR A 107 12.06 2.42 13.70
C THR A 107 12.18 2.63 15.20
N ARG A 108 11.26 3.39 15.80
CA ARG A 108 11.30 3.77 17.23
C ARG A 108 10.61 2.78 18.16
N THR A 109 9.72 1.93 17.65
CA THR A 109 9.02 0.92 18.45
C THR A 109 9.17 -0.48 17.88
N ARG A 110 9.11 -1.51 18.74
CA ARG A 110 9.04 -2.92 18.32
C ARG A 110 7.64 -3.34 17.87
N ILE A 111 6.73 -2.38 17.65
CA ILE A 111 5.35 -2.65 17.24
C ILE A 111 5.38 -3.26 15.84
N GLY A 112 4.76 -4.44 15.69
CA GLY A 112 4.72 -5.19 14.43
C GLY A 112 5.89 -6.16 14.19
N LYS A 113 6.92 -6.18 15.04
CA LYS A 113 8.04 -7.12 14.92
C LYS A 113 7.70 -8.44 15.60
N THR A 114 7.82 -9.53 14.88
CA THR A 114 7.62 -10.87 15.44
C THR A 114 8.80 -11.15 16.37
N CYS A 115 8.61 -11.02 17.68
CA CYS A 115 9.62 -11.39 18.66
C CYS A 115 9.86 -12.91 18.55
N THR A 116 10.86 -13.34 17.77
CA THR A 116 11.35 -14.71 17.83
C THR A 116 11.97 -14.92 19.21
N ARG A 117 11.18 -15.49 20.11
CA ARG A 117 11.61 -15.93 21.42
C ARG A 117 12.63 -17.05 21.21
N ILE A 118 13.91 -16.71 21.31
CA ILE A 118 15.01 -17.67 21.28
C ILE A 118 14.84 -18.52 22.55
N SER A 119 14.23 -19.69 22.43
CA SER A 119 14.23 -20.68 23.50
C SER A 119 15.65 -21.19 23.65
N ILE A 120 16.39 -20.60 24.59
CA ILE A 120 17.65 -21.15 25.07
C ILE A 120 17.30 -22.39 25.88
N GLU A 121 17.26 -23.55 25.23
CA GLU A 121 17.27 -24.84 25.93
C GLU A 121 18.62 -24.97 26.64
N SER A 122 18.60 -24.75 27.95
CA SER A 122 19.69 -25.06 28.86
C SER A 122 19.93 -26.56 28.82
N LYS A 123 20.97 -27.01 28.12
CA LYS A 123 21.49 -28.37 28.28
C LYS A 123 22.31 -28.43 29.57
N MET A 124 21.74 -29.19 30.50
CA MET A 124 22.29 -29.64 31.78
C MET A 124 23.55 -30.48 31.57
#